data_AF-A0A0R3R7L3-F1
#
_entry.id   AF-A0A0R3R7L3-F1
#
_cell.length_a   1.000
_cell.length_b   1.000
_cell.length_c   1.000
_cell.angle_alpha   90.00
_cell.angle_beta   90.00
_cell.angle_gamma   90.00
#
_symmetry.space_group_name_H-M   'P 1'
#
loop_
_entity.id
_entity.type
_entity.pdbx_description
1 polymer ?
#
loop_
_entity_poly.entity_id
_entity_poly.type
_entity_poly.pdbx_seq_one_letter_code
_entity_poly.pdbx_strand_id
1 'polypeptide(L)'
;MFLLTEGPHIFYVDPISMELKGKIPFCRKLRVEAKNFRTFFVHTPSRTYYLFDPERNALEWCKAIEALREQYLNELPEESDCLDTKNTKRR
;
A
#
# COMPACT_ATOMS: atom_id res chain seq x y z
N MET A 1 -10.76 2.83 -4.98
CA MET A 1 -10.83 1.41 -4.59
C MET A 1 -9.41 0.92 -4.31
N PHE A 2 -9.22 0.08 -3.29
CA PHE A 2 -7.91 -0.50 -2.95
C PHE A 2 -7.95 -2.02 -3.15
N LEU A 3 -6.84 -2.57 -3.64
CA LEU A 3 -6.67 -4.00 -3.88
C LEU A 3 -5.37 -4.44 -3.20
N LEU A 4 -5.47 -5.37 -2.26
CA LEU A 4 -4.33 -6.06 -1.68
C LEU A 4 -4.21 -7.42 -2.38
N THR A 5 -3.07 -7.68 -3.00
CA THR A 5 -2.85 -8.91 -3.79
C THR A 5 -1.57 -9.61 -3.35
N GLU A 6 -1.47 -10.89 -3.68
CA GLU A 6 -0.25 -11.68 -3.55
C GLU A 6 0.90 -11.09 -4.39
N GLY A 7 2.15 -11.41 -4.03
CA GLY A 7 3.33 -10.84 -4.67
C GLY A 7 3.99 -9.63 -3.99
N PRO A 8 3.75 -9.36 -2.70
CA PRO A 8 2.63 -8.60 -2.15
C PRO A 8 2.51 -7.16 -2.71
N HIS A 9 1.30 -6.73 -3.03
CA HIS A 9 1.07 -5.41 -3.63
C HIS A 9 -0.20 -4.73 -3.08
N ILE A 10 -0.16 -3.40 -2.94
CA ILE A 10 -1.35 -2.57 -2.75
C ILE A 10 -1.53 -1.69 -3.98
N PHE A 11 -2.62 -1.91 -4.72
CA PHE A 11 -3.01 -1.07 -5.85
C PHE A 11 -4.14 -0.14 -5.46
N TYR A 12 -4.14 1.06 -6.04
CA TYR A 12 -5.27 1.98 -5.94
C TYR A 12 -5.78 2.33 -7.34
N VAL A 13 -7.08 2.09 -7.51
CA VAL A 13 -7.81 2.20 -8.78
C VAL A 13 -8.92 3.22 -8.61
N ASP A 14 -9.11 4.04 -9.63
CA ASP A 14 -10.27 4.92 -9.74
C ASP A 14 -11.47 4.09 -10.21
N PRO A 15 -12.51 3.91 -9.37
CA PRO A 15 -13.63 3.03 -9.69
C PRO A 15 -14.55 3.60 -10.79
N ILE A 16 -14.47 4.90 -11.10
CA ILE A 16 -15.32 5.54 -12.12
C ILE A 16 -14.67 5.39 -13.49
N SER A 17 -13.40 5.76 -13.61
CA SER A 17 -12.66 5.66 -14.88
C SER A 17 -12.11 4.26 -15.15
N MET A 18 -12.15 3.35 -14.17
CA MET A 18 -11.53 2.03 -14.21
C MET A 18 -10.01 2.07 -14.50
N GLU A 19 -9.34 3.16 -14.10
CA GLU A 19 -7.91 3.35 -14.32
C GLU A 19 -7.08 2.99 -13.09
N LEU A 20 -6.00 2.23 -13.30
CA LEU A 20 -4.97 2.03 -12.29
C LEU A 20 -4.20 3.33 -12.06
N LYS A 21 -4.40 3.96 -10.91
CA LYS A 21 -3.71 5.21 -10.56
C LYS A 21 -2.31 4.97 -10.02
N GLY A 22 -2.07 3.83 -9.38
CA GLY A 22 -0.73 3.42 -8.99
C GLY A 22 -0.67 2.25 -8.04
N LYS A 23 0.52 2.03 -7.49
CA LYS A 23 0.82 1.00 -6.49
C LYS A 23 1.61 1.59 -5.33
N ILE A 24 1.44 1.04 -4.14
CA ILE A 24 2.30 1.33 -2.99
C ILE A 24 3.41 0.27 -2.96
N PRO A 25 4.69 0.66 -2.90
CA PRO A 25 5.78 -0.31 -2.82
C PRO A 25 5.77 -1.01 -1.46
N PHE A 26 5.96 -2.33 -1.48
CA PHE A 26 6.10 -3.16 -0.29
C PHE A 26 7.60 -3.33 0.06
N CYS A 27 7.97 -3.00 1.30
CA CYS A 27 9.31 -3.20 1.88
C CYS A 27 9.20 -3.93 3.21
N ARG A 28 10.33 -4.48 3.67
CA ARG A 28 10.48 -4.97 5.05
C ARG A 28 10.14 -3.91 6.09
N LYS A 29 10.51 -2.64 5.84
CA LYS A 29 10.24 -1.51 6.74
C LYS A 29 8.87 -0.84 6.53
N LEU A 30 7.99 -1.41 5.70
CA LEU A 30 6.62 -0.92 5.56
C LEU A 30 5.94 -0.98 6.94
N ARG A 31 5.26 0.09 7.32
CA ARG A 31 4.47 0.16 8.56
C ARG A 31 3.09 0.69 8.26
N VAL A 32 2.11 0.19 8.99
CA VAL A 32 0.72 0.64 8.89
C VAL A 32 0.23 1.21 10.22
N GLU A 33 -0.62 2.23 10.14
CA GLU A 33 -1.19 2.89 11.31
C GLU A 33 -2.66 3.23 11.04
N ALA A 34 -3.58 2.76 11.90
CA ALA A 34 -4.97 3.18 11.85
C ALA A 34 -5.16 4.44 12.71
N LYS A 35 -5.39 5.59 12.08
CA LYS A 35 -5.66 6.85 12.80
C LYS A 35 -7.06 6.88 13.40
N ASN A 36 -8.03 6.33 12.69
CA ASN A 36 -9.41 6.15 13.15
C ASN A 36 -10.07 5.04 12.33
N PHE A 37 -11.35 4.75 12.57
CA PHE A 37 -12.05 3.66 11.88
C PHE A 37 -12.09 3.80 10.35
N ARG A 38 -11.96 5.02 9.80
CA ARG A 38 -12.03 5.31 8.36
C ARG A 38 -10.70 5.72 7.75
N THR A 39 -9.66 5.96 8.54
CA THR A 39 -8.41 6.53 8.04
C THR A 39 -7.26 5.71 8.55
N PHE A 40 -6.42 5.26 7.62
CA PHE A 40 -5.19 4.58 7.93
C PHE A 40 -4.05 5.06 7.04
N PHE A 41 -2.84 4.86 7.51
CA PHE A 41 -1.61 5.27 6.88
C PHE A 41 -0.78 4.06 6.51
N VAL A 42 -0.15 4.16 5.35
CA VAL A 42 0.88 3.20 4.93
C VAL A 42 2.19 3.98 4.79
N HIS A 43 3.08 3.75 5.74
CA HIS A 43 4.40 4.36 5.79
C HIS A 43 5.38 3.48 5.01
N THR A 44 5.97 4.08 3.98
CA THR A 44 7.13 3.55 3.28
C THR A 44 8.32 4.47 3.54
N PRO A 45 9.58 4.01 3.37
CA PRO A 45 10.76 4.85 3.57
C PRO A 45 10.74 6.15 2.76
N SER A 46 10.16 6.13 1.55
CA SER A 46 10.13 7.27 0.65
C SER A 46 8.89 8.16 0.81
N ARG A 47 7.76 7.60 1.28
CA ARG A 47 6.48 8.30 1.34
C ARG A 47 5.52 7.69 2.36
N THR A 48 4.74 8.55 3.02
CA THR A 48 3.54 8.12 3.75
C THR A 48 2.30 8.31 2.88
N TYR A 49 1.54 7.24 2.71
CA TYR A 49 0.27 7.22 1.98
C TYR A 49 -0.89 7.40 2.96
N TYR A 50 -1.76 8.37 2.69
CA TYR A 50 -2.95 8.67 3.50
C TYR A 50 -4.16 8.05 2.81
N LEU A 51 -4.71 6.98 3.39
CA LEU A 51 -5.79 6.22 2.81
C LEU A 51 -7.07 6.38 3.63
N PHE A 52 -8.19 6.47 2.92
CA PHE A 52 -9.52 6.64 3.49
C PHE A 52 -10.43 5.51 3.03
N ASP A 53 -11.07 4.87 4.00
CA ASP A 53 -12.05 3.82 3.80
C ASP A 53 -13.43 4.27 4.30
N PRO A 54 -14.42 4.49 3.40
CA PRO A 54 -15.77 4.88 3.79
C PRO A 54 -16.49 3.81 4.62
N GLU A 55 -16.11 2.53 4.48
CA GLU A 55 -16.75 1.37 5.11
C GLU A 55 -16.33 1.14 6.56
N ARG A 56 -15.37 1.91 7.06
CA ARG A 56 -14.86 1.87 8.45
C ARG A 56 -14.01 0.63 8.78
N ASN A 57 -13.38 0.02 7.79
CA ASN A 57 -12.51 -1.16 7.95
C ASN A 57 -11.02 -0.79 8.00
N ALA A 58 -10.67 0.45 8.35
CA ALA A 58 -9.28 0.92 8.35
C ALA A 58 -8.35 0.06 9.25
N LEU A 59 -8.86 -0.45 10.38
CA LEU A 59 -8.10 -1.35 11.23
C LEU A 59 -7.86 -2.72 10.59
N GLU A 60 -8.83 -3.23 9.84
CA GLU A 60 -8.71 -4.50 9.12
C GLU A 60 -7.71 -4.40 7.97
N TRP A 61 -7.71 -3.27 7.25
CA TRP A 61 -6.68 -2.96 6.27
C TRP A 61 -5.28 -3.01 6.87
N CYS A 62 -5.06 -2.37 8.01
CA CYS A 62 -3.77 -2.45 8.71
C CYS A 62 -3.40 -3.90 9.04
N LYS A 63 -4.31 -4.68 9.62
CA LYS A 63 -4.04 -6.09 9.96
C LYS A 63 -3.72 -6.93 8.73
N ALA A 64 -4.46 -6.78 7.65
CA ALA A 64 -4.27 -7.55 6.42
C ALA A 64 -2.93 -7.22 5.74
N ILE A 65 -2.58 -5.93 5.67
CA ILE A 65 -1.31 -5.47 5.11
C ILE A 65 -0.13 -5.98 5.94
N GLU A 66 -0.24 -5.91 7.27
CA GLU A 66 0.80 -6.38 8.19
C GLU A 66 1.00 -7.90 8.08
N ALA A 67 -0.09 -8.67 8.07
CA ALA A 67 -0.03 -10.12 7.90
C ALA A 67 0.64 -10.51 6.58
N LEU A 68 0.33 -9.79 5.50
CA LEU A 68 0.95 -10.04 4.20
C LEU A 68 2.44 -9.63 4.20
N ARG A 69 2.80 -8.53 4.87
CA ARG A 69 4.20 -8.11 5.04
C ARG A 69 5.01 -9.20 5.76
N GLU A 70 4.46 -9.77 6.83
CA GLU A 70 5.08 -10.85 7.60
C GLU A 70 5.25 -12.13 6.77
N GLN A 71 4.21 -12.50 6.00
CA GLN A 71 4.26 -13.67 5.11
C GLN A 71 5.40 -13.58 4.09
N TYR A 72 5.62 -12.39 3.51
CA TYR A 72 6.63 -12.18 2.48
C TYR A 72 7.95 -11.61 3.03
N LEU A 73 8.15 -11.58 4.36
CA LEU A 73 9.25 -10.85 5.00
C LEU A 73 10.66 -11.22 4.49
N ASN A 74 10.84 -12.47 4.06
CA ASN A 74 12.12 -12.99 3.55
C ASN A 74 12.37 -12.65 2.07
N GLU A 75 11.32 -12.29 1.34
CA GLU A 75 11.37 -11.97 -0.10
C GLU A 75 11.34 -10.45 -0.34
N LEU A 76 10.94 -9.67 0.67
CA LEU A 76 10.82 -8.22 0.57
C LEU A 76 12.18 -7.52 0.56
N PRO A 77 12.33 -6.44 -0.22
CA PRO A 77 13.53 -5.61 -0.22
C PRO A 77 13.67 -4.83 1.11
N GLU A 78 14.92 -4.58 1.51
CA GLU A 78 15.22 -3.95 2.81
C GLU A 78 14.91 -2.45 2.84
N GLU A 79 15.46 -1.63 1.92
CA GLU A 79 15.22 -0.18 1.89
C GLU A 79 15.41 0.49 0.52
N SER A 80 16.49 0.18 -0.19
CA SER A 80 16.92 0.93 -1.39
C SER A 80 16.02 0.72 -2.61
N ASP A 81 15.26 -0.38 -2.64
CA ASP A 81 14.51 -0.80 -3.84
C ASP A 81 13.01 -0.51 -3.74
N CYS A 82 12.51 0.02 -2.62
CA CYS A 82 11.14 0.52 -2.51
C CYS A 82 10.97 1.91 -3.11
N LEU A 83 11.62 2.12 -4.24
CA LEU A 83 11.40 3.27 -5.08
C LEU A 83 10.06 3.10 -5.79
N ASP A 84 9.21 4.12 -5.68
CA ASP A 84 8.07 4.28 -6.57
C ASP A 84 8.60 4.17 -8.00
N THR A 85 8.25 3.09 -8.69
CA THR A 85 8.43 2.98 -10.15
C THR A 85 7.47 3.98 -10.77
N LYS A 86 7.83 5.27 -10.73
CA LYS A 86 7.14 6.31 -11.48
C LYS A 86 7.26 5.91 -12.94
N ASN A 87 6.11 5.53 -13.48
CA ASN A 87 5.95 5.16 -14.86
C ASN A 87 6.59 6.25 -15.73
N THR A 88 7.63 5.89 -16.46
CA THR A 88 8.27 6.77 -17.45
C THR A 88 7.28 6.91 -18.61
N LYS A 89 6.35 7.86 -18.51
CA LYS A 89 5.68 8.44 -19.69
C LYS A 89 6.33 9.80 -19.95
N ARG A 90 7.49 9.75 -20.61
CA ARG A 90 7.90 10.84 -21.49
C ARG A 90 7.04 10.72 -22.74
N ARG A 91 6.08 11.63 -22.89
CA ARG A 91 5.55 12.06 -24.19
C ARG A 91 5.08 13.50 -24.06
#